data_AF-A0A967G8Z7-F1
#
_entry.id   AF-A0A967G8Z7-F1
#
_cell.length_a   1.000
_cell.length_b   1.000
_cell.length_c   1.000
_cell.angle_alpha   90.00
_cell.angle_beta   90.00
_cell.angle_gamma   90.00
#
_symmetry.space_group_name_H-M   'P 1'
#
loop_
_entity.id
_entity.type
_entity.pdbx_description
1 polymer ?
#
loop_
_entity_poly.entity_id
_entity_poly.type
_entity_poly.pdbx_seq_one_letter_code
_entity_poly.pdbx_strand_id
1 'polypeptide(L)'
;MKSMNWKTFAEVVGIAAIVGSLVFVGMQLRQEQEIAIVDTYGPVVESNVAVLSLIGENPEIWEKGLLGDELSTSDEIIFSGMVRAVFSRHAQMYIRFARIGPGDPEEIMKDFAYAIYMFPGLRRQWEADYEFLDHRDTALDRPQTFLDFRFETNQYLSDLDKLQPIVPAKKPFIFWSF
;
A
#
# COMPACT_ATOMS: atom_id res chain seq x y z
N MET A 1 -34.08 -49.98 -31.55
CA MET A 1 -33.10 -49.18 -30.78
C MET A 1 -31.76 -49.28 -31.50
N LYS A 2 -31.31 -48.19 -32.14
CA LYS A 2 -30.00 -48.16 -32.82
C LYS A 2 -28.93 -48.21 -31.73
N SER A 3 -28.06 -49.22 -31.75
CA SER A 3 -26.93 -49.30 -30.82
C SER A 3 -26.07 -48.06 -30.99
N MET A 4 -25.91 -47.30 -29.92
CA MET A 4 -25.02 -46.14 -29.91
C MET A 4 -23.60 -46.64 -30.22
N ASN A 5 -22.94 -46.01 -31.19
CA ASN A 5 -21.59 -46.40 -31.59
C ASN A 5 -20.65 -46.15 -30.40
N TRP A 6 -20.05 -47.21 -29.87
CA TRP A 6 -19.21 -47.14 -28.68
C TRP A 6 -18.07 -46.11 -28.82
N LYS A 7 -17.59 -45.90 -30.05
CA LYS A 7 -16.57 -44.91 -30.39
C LYS A 7 -17.04 -43.49 -30.09
N THR A 8 -18.27 -43.15 -30.48
CA THR A 8 -18.87 -41.83 -30.21
C THR A 8 -19.04 -41.60 -28.72
N PHE A 9 -19.39 -42.64 -27.96
CA PHE A 9 -19.48 -42.54 -26.51
C PHE A 9 -18.11 -42.26 -25.87
N ALA A 10 -17.06 -42.99 -26.29
CA ALA A 10 -15.70 -42.77 -25.80
C ALA A 10 -15.16 -41.36 -26.12
N GLU A 11 -15.45 -40.84 -27.32
CA GLU A 11 -15.08 -39.48 -27.73
C GLU A 11 -15.77 -38.41 -26.85
N VAL A 12 -17.06 -38.56 -26.57
CA VAL A 12 -17.80 -37.64 -25.68
C VAL A 12 -17.24 -37.67 -24.26
N VAL A 13 -16.93 -38.85 -23.72
CA VAL A 13 -16.32 -39.00 -22.39
C VAL A 13 -14.93 -38.35 -22.36
N GLY A 14 -14.12 -38.52 -23.40
CA GLY A 14 -12.81 -37.88 -23.50
C GLY A 14 -12.89 -36.35 -23.52
N ILE A 15 -13.81 -35.78 -24.30
CA ILE A 15 -14.03 -34.33 -24.35
C ILE A 15 -14.53 -33.83 -22.98
N ALA A 16 -15.48 -34.53 -22.36
CA ALA A 16 -15.98 -34.18 -21.03
C ALA A 16 -14.88 -34.22 -19.97
N ALA A 17 -13.96 -35.19 -20.03
CA ALA A 17 -12.81 -35.27 -19.13
C ALA A 17 -11.85 -34.09 -19.32
N ILE A 18 -11.56 -33.70 -20.57
CA ILE A 18 -10.71 -32.53 -20.87
C ILE A 18 -11.37 -31.25 -20.33
N VAL A 19 -12.65 -31.03 -20.63
CA VAL A 19 -13.40 -29.86 -20.13
C VAL A 19 -13.43 -29.85 -18.61
N GLY A 20 -13.69 -31.00 -17.98
CA GLY A 20 -13.65 -31.13 -16.52
C GLY A 20 -12.29 -30.79 -15.92
N SER A 21 -11.20 -31.24 -16.56
CA SER A 21 -9.83 -30.93 -16.11
C SER A 21 -9.52 -29.44 -16.19
N LEU A 22 -9.97 -28.74 -17.25
CA LEU A 22 -9.77 -27.31 -17.40
C LEU A 22 -10.55 -26.50 -16.36
N VAL A 23 -11.81 -26.90 -16.07
CA VAL A 23 -12.61 -26.27 -15.00
C VAL A 23 -11.90 -26.44 -13.65
N PHE A 24 -11.38 -27.63 -13.37
CA PHE A 24 -10.67 -27.91 -12.13
C PHE A 24 -9.40 -27.07 -11.98
N VAL A 25 -8.57 -26.97 -13.02
CA VAL A 25 -7.38 -26.10 -13.02
C VAL A 25 -7.76 -24.63 -12.84
N GLY A 26 -8.82 -24.17 -13.51
CA GLY A 26 -9.33 -22.81 -13.33
C GLY A 26 -9.79 -22.53 -11.89
N MET A 27 -10.40 -23.51 -11.22
CA MET A 27 -10.77 -23.40 -9.80
C MET A 27 -9.53 -23.37 -8.89
N GLN A 28 -8.52 -24.22 -9.15
CA GLN A 28 -7.27 -24.23 -8.38
C GLN A 28 -6.55 -22.89 -8.46
N LEU A 29 -6.42 -22.31 -9.66
CA LEU A 29 -5.77 -20.99 -9.84
C LEU A 29 -6.47 -19.88 -9.06
N ARG A 30 -7.82 -19.91 -8.98
CA ARG A 30 -8.59 -18.95 -8.16
C ARG A 30 -8.32 -19.13 -6.68
N GLN A 31 -8.29 -20.38 -6.20
CA GLN A 31 -7.98 -20.68 -4.80
C GLN A 31 -6.57 -20.25 -4.42
N GLU A 32 -5.58 -20.51 -5.28
CA GLU A 32 -4.20 -20.06 -5.07
C GLU A 32 -4.10 -18.54 -5.00
N GLN A 33 -4.82 -17.83 -5.87
CA GLN A 33 -4.89 -16.37 -5.82
C GLN A 33 -5.53 -15.87 -4.53
N GLU A 34 -6.64 -16.45 -4.09
CA GLU A 34 -7.31 -16.11 -2.83
C GLU A 34 -6.39 -16.35 -1.62
N ILE A 35 -5.67 -17.47 -1.59
CA ILE A 35 -4.69 -17.78 -0.54
C ILE A 35 -3.56 -16.75 -0.55
N ALA A 36 -2.99 -16.43 -1.72
CA ALA A 36 -1.94 -15.41 -1.82
C ALA A 36 -2.42 -14.02 -1.35
N ILE A 37 -3.68 -13.66 -1.64
CA ILE A 37 -4.28 -12.42 -1.13
C ILE A 37 -4.41 -12.47 0.39
N VAL A 38 -4.85 -13.58 0.97
CA VAL A 38 -5.01 -13.76 2.43
C VAL A 38 -3.65 -13.72 3.15
N ASP A 39 -2.66 -14.44 2.64
CA ASP A 39 -1.32 -14.53 3.24
C ASP A 39 -0.60 -13.18 3.29
N THR A 40 -0.96 -12.25 2.40
CA THR A 40 -0.40 -10.90 2.41
C THR A 40 -1.05 -9.97 3.46
N TYR A 41 -2.20 -10.30 4.05
CA TYR A 41 -2.81 -9.47 5.10
C TYR A 41 -2.04 -9.56 6.43
N GLY A 42 -1.52 -10.73 6.79
CA GLY A 42 -0.82 -10.95 8.06
C GLY A 42 0.35 -9.97 8.27
N PRO A 43 1.33 -9.92 7.36
CA PRO A 43 2.47 -9.00 7.49
C PRO A 43 2.07 -7.51 7.52
N VAL A 44 1.01 -7.13 6.81
CA VAL A 44 0.50 -5.74 6.83
C VAL A 44 -0.10 -5.42 8.20
N VAL A 45 -0.86 -6.33 8.79
CA VAL A 45 -1.41 -6.16 10.14
C VAL A 45 -0.30 -6.09 11.18
N GLU A 46 0.71 -6.97 11.10
CA GLU A 46 1.87 -6.95 11.99
C GLU A 46 2.67 -5.63 11.86
N SER A 47 2.89 -5.17 10.63
CA SER A 47 3.54 -3.88 10.37
C SER A 47 2.73 -2.72 10.98
N ASN A 48 1.40 -2.75 10.88
CA ASN A 48 0.54 -1.73 11.49
C ASN A 48 0.66 -1.73 13.02
N VAL A 49 0.63 -2.91 13.65
CA VAL A 49 0.79 -3.03 15.11
C VAL A 49 2.16 -2.49 15.55
N ALA A 50 3.22 -2.78 14.80
CA ALA A 50 4.56 -2.27 15.10
C ALA A 50 4.64 -0.74 15.00
N VAL A 51 4.05 -0.15 13.95
CA VAL A 51 3.96 1.32 13.78
C VAL A 51 3.20 1.95 14.94
N LEU A 52 2.07 1.36 15.34
CA LEU A 52 1.27 1.88 16.44
C LEU A 52 1.94 1.74 17.79
N SER A 53 2.65 0.64 18.04
CA SER A 53 3.46 0.50 19.26
C SER A 53 4.51 1.60 19.34
N LEU A 54 5.24 1.83 18.24
CA LEU A 54 6.29 2.83 18.20
C LEU A 54 5.76 4.25 18.45
N ILE A 55 4.62 4.60 17.85
CA ILE A 55 3.94 5.89 18.08
C ILE A 55 3.40 5.96 19.52
N GLY A 56 2.80 4.88 20.02
CA GLY A 56 2.25 4.81 21.38
C GLY A 56 3.30 4.90 22.48
N GLU A 57 4.52 4.45 22.20
CA GLU A 57 5.69 4.61 23.09
C GLU A 57 6.26 6.03 23.08
N ASN A 58 6.04 6.80 22.01
CA ASN A 58 6.61 8.13 21.79
C ASN A 58 5.57 9.19 21.35
N PRO A 59 4.42 9.33 22.04
CA PRO A 59 3.30 10.14 21.53
C PRO A 59 3.64 11.63 21.45
N GLU A 60 4.39 12.16 22.41
CA GLU A 60 4.79 13.58 22.42
C GLU A 60 5.75 13.93 21.27
N ILE A 61 6.67 13.01 20.93
CA ILE A 61 7.60 13.18 19.81
C ILE A 61 6.82 13.13 18.50
N TRP A 62 5.88 12.20 18.38
CA TRP A 62 5.02 12.09 17.21
C TRP A 62 4.17 13.36 17.01
N GLU A 63 3.51 13.87 18.05
CA GLU A 63 2.70 15.08 17.99
C GLU A 63 3.53 16.32 17.59
N LYS A 64 4.62 16.60 18.31
CA LYS A 64 5.52 17.73 17.99
C LYS A 64 6.08 17.62 16.58
N GLY A 65 6.53 16.43 16.21
CA GLY A 65 7.03 16.14 14.87
C GLY A 65 5.99 16.42 13.80
N LEU A 66 4.76 15.92 13.94
CA LEU A 66 3.66 16.18 12.99
C LEU A 66 3.38 17.68 12.82
N LEU A 67 3.35 18.42 13.93
CA LEU A 67 3.11 19.87 13.94
C LEU A 67 4.31 20.67 13.39
N GLY A 68 5.46 20.03 13.20
CA GLY A 68 6.68 20.66 12.70
C GLY A 68 7.41 21.49 13.75
N ASP A 69 7.10 21.27 15.03
CA ASP A 69 7.76 21.89 16.18
C ASP A 69 9.25 21.50 16.23
N GLU A 70 10.03 22.26 17.00
CA GLU A 70 11.45 21.96 17.21
C GLU A 70 11.59 20.67 18.05
N LEU A 71 12.33 19.71 17.49
CA LEU A 71 12.68 18.45 18.14
C LEU A 71 14.15 18.47 18.53
N SER A 72 14.50 17.79 19.63
CA SER A 72 15.92 17.52 19.89
C SER A 72 16.49 16.60 18.82
N THR A 73 17.80 16.58 18.63
CA THR A 73 18.45 15.67 17.66
C THR A 73 18.09 14.20 17.90
N SER A 74 17.91 13.78 19.16
CA SER A 74 17.49 12.42 19.49
C SER A 74 16.03 12.17 19.10
N ASP A 75 15.15 13.13 19.36
CA ASP A 75 13.72 13.02 19.03
C ASP A 75 13.49 13.06 17.52
N GLU A 76 14.30 13.82 16.77
CA GLU A 76 14.25 13.87 15.31
C GLU A 76 14.58 12.51 14.68
N ILE A 77 15.52 11.75 15.24
CA ILE A 77 15.83 10.38 14.81
C ILE A 77 14.63 9.46 15.04
N ILE A 78 14.01 9.55 16.22
CA ILE A 78 12.83 8.74 16.58
C ILE A 78 11.65 9.09 15.67
N PHE A 79 11.38 10.38 15.47
CA PHE A 79 10.34 10.86 14.57
C PHE A 79 10.56 10.40 13.13
N SER A 80 11.77 10.56 12.59
CA SER A 80 12.13 10.09 11.25
C SER A 80 11.90 8.59 11.07
N GLY A 81 12.23 7.80 12.10
CA GLY A 81 11.95 6.36 12.13
C GLY A 81 10.46 6.04 12.05
N MET A 82 9.64 6.73 12.84
CA MET A 82 8.17 6.60 12.80
C MET A 82 7.60 6.98 11.43
N VAL A 83 8.02 8.11 10.87
CA VAL A 83 7.56 8.57 9.56
C VAL A 83 7.91 7.59 8.46
N ARG A 84 9.16 7.08 8.43
CA ARG A 84 9.58 6.08 7.44
C ARG A 84 8.78 4.78 7.54
N ALA A 85 8.41 4.36 8.75
CA ALA A 85 7.57 3.19 8.94
C ALA A 85 6.14 3.44 8.39
N VAL A 86 5.57 4.63 8.64
CA VAL A 86 4.28 5.05 8.06
C VAL A 86 4.34 5.13 6.53
N PHE A 87 5.39 5.71 5.95
CA PHE A 87 5.57 5.82 4.50
C PHE A 87 5.71 4.44 3.86
N SER A 88 6.51 3.57 4.46
CA SER A 88 6.72 2.20 3.98
C SER A 88 5.42 1.41 3.99
N ARG A 89 4.60 1.56 5.04
CA ARG A 89 3.27 0.96 5.12
C ARG A 89 2.39 1.40 3.95
N HIS A 90 2.28 2.70 3.68
CA HIS A 90 1.44 3.20 2.58
C HIS A 90 1.92 2.73 1.21
N ALA A 91 3.23 2.76 0.96
CA ALA A 91 3.81 2.24 -0.27
C ALA A 91 3.52 0.75 -0.45
N GLN A 92 3.61 -0.05 0.61
CA GLN A 92 3.28 -1.48 0.56
C GLN A 92 1.79 -1.72 0.32
N MET A 93 0.89 -0.95 0.96
CA MET A 93 -0.55 -1.03 0.72
C MET A 93 -0.90 -0.67 -0.73
N TYR A 94 -0.32 0.41 -1.27
CA TYR A 94 -0.49 0.79 -2.67
C TYR A 94 -0.03 -0.32 -3.61
N ILE A 95 1.22 -0.81 -3.47
CA ILE A 95 1.77 -1.85 -4.35
C ILE A 95 0.90 -3.11 -4.31
N ARG A 96 0.39 -3.44 -3.13
CA ARG A 96 -0.50 -4.58 -2.96
C ARG A 96 -1.82 -4.40 -3.69
N PHE A 97 -2.49 -3.27 -3.51
CA PHE A 97 -3.78 -2.97 -4.15
C PHE A 97 -3.64 -2.82 -5.67
N ALA A 98 -2.53 -2.25 -6.14
CA ALA A 98 -2.21 -2.16 -7.56
C ALA A 98 -1.96 -3.53 -8.23
N ARG A 99 -1.58 -4.58 -7.48
CA ARG A 99 -1.21 -5.88 -8.03
C ARG A 99 -2.28 -6.96 -7.84
N ILE A 100 -2.76 -7.13 -6.62
CA ILE A 100 -3.56 -8.29 -6.21
C ILE A 100 -4.67 -7.96 -5.22
N GLY A 101 -4.68 -6.78 -4.62
CA GLY A 101 -5.61 -6.43 -3.56
C GLY A 101 -7.00 -6.05 -4.08
N PRO A 102 -8.04 -6.21 -3.26
CA PRO A 102 -9.41 -5.83 -3.63
C PRO A 102 -9.70 -4.32 -3.46
N GLY A 103 -8.78 -3.55 -2.88
CA GLY A 103 -8.96 -2.12 -2.65
C GLY A 103 -8.45 -1.26 -3.80
N ASP A 104 -8.85 0.01 -3.81
CA ASP A 104 -8.40 0.98 -4.80
C ASP A 104 -7.01 1.55 -4.40
N PRO A 105 -5.93 1.33 -5.17
CA PRO A 105 -4.65 1.94 -4.88
C PRO A 105 -4.70 3.48 -4.92
N GLU A 106 -5.61 4.07 -5.69
CA GLU A 106 -5.78 5.52 -5.80
C GLU A 106 -6.28 6.13 -4.47
N GLU A 107 -7.19 5.45 -3.77
CA GLU A 107 -7.68 5.88 -2.44
C GLU A 107 -6.55 5.90 -1.40
N ILE A 108 -5.73 4.84 -1.34
CA ILE A 108 -4.59 4.76 -0.41
C ILE A 108 -3.62 5.92 -0.61
N MET A 109 -3.39 6.27 -1.87
CA MET A 109 -2.50 7.35 -2.21
C MET A 109 -3.09 8.73 -1.93
N LYS A 110 -4.38 8.95 -2.21
CA LYS A 110 -5.07 10.21 -1.87
C LYS A 110 -5.06 10.45 -0.36
N ASP A 111 -5.35 9.42 0.42
CA ASP A 111 -5.31 9.49 1.89
C ASP A 111 -3.89 9.82 2.39
N PHE A 112 -2.88 9.20 1.79
CA PHE A 112 -1.49 9.46 2.13
C PHE A 112 -1.03 10.87 1.75
N ALA A 113 -1.35 11.33 0.54
CA ALA A 113 -1.07 12.68 0.08
C ALA A 113 -1.77 13.72 0.96
N TYR A 114 -3.02 13.46 1.35
CA TYR A 114 -3.75 14.32 2.27
C TYR A 114 -3.10 14.38 3.66
N ALA A 115 -2.63 13.25 4.20
CA ALA A 115 -1.90 13.25 5.46
C ALA A 115 -0.60 14.09 5.38
N ILE A 116 0.18 13.92 4.30
CA ILE A 116 1.39 14.74 4.09
C ILE A 116 1.05 16.22 3.97
N TYR A 117 -0.01 16.56 3.25
CA TYR A 117 -0.49 17.94 3.09
C TYR A 117 -0.92 18.57 4.43
N MET A 118 -1.62 17.80 5.27
CA MET A 118 -2.15 18.28 6.55
C MET A 118 -1.09 18.47 7.64
N PHE A 119 0.02 17.72 7.59
CA PHE A 119 1.03 17.70 8.65
C PHE A 119 2.40 18.17 8.13
N PRO A 120 2.85 19.39 8.51
CA PRO A 120 4.09 19.97 7.99
C PRO A 120 5.35 19.14 8.30
N GLY A 121 5.36 18.41 9.42
CA GLY A 121 6.45 17.48 9.72
C GLY A 121 6.56 16.32 8.72
N LEU A 122 5.42 15.77 8.31
CA LEU A 122 5.39 14.73 7.28
C LEU A 122 5.82 15.29 5.93
N ARG A 123 5.37 16.50 5.58
CA ARG A 123 5.80 17.19 4.34
C ARG A 123 7.31 17.38 4.29
N ARG A 124 7.91 17.92 5.37
CA ARG A 124 9.36 18.11 5.47
C ARG A 124 10.12 16.80 5.29
N GLN A 125 9.69 15.73 5.96
CA GLN A 125 10.34 14.42 5.86
C GLN A 125 10.15 13.79 4.47
N TRP A 126 8.98 13.94 3.86
CA TRP A 126 8.69 13.45 2.51
C TRP A 126 9.60 14.11 1.48
N GLU A 127 9.75 15.42 1.52
CA GLU A 127 10.64 16.17 0.63
C GLU A 127 12.11 15.76 0.82
N ALA A 128 12.56 15.64 2.07
CA ALA A 128 13.93 15.20 2.37
C ALA A 128 14.21 13.76 1.90
N ASP A 129 13.27 12.84 2.10
CA ASP A 129 13.40 11.46 1.64
C ASP A 129 13.27 11.38 0.10
N TYR A 130 12.48 12.23 -0.55
CA TYR A 130 12.32 12.23 -2.01
C TYR A 130 13.65 12.52 -2.71
N GLU A 131 14.39 13.54 -2.29
CA GLU A 131 15.69 13.88 -2.85
C GLU A 131 16.71 12.74 -2.68
N PHE A 132 16.78 12.14 -1.49
CA PHE A 132 17.69 11.03 -1.22
C PHE A 132 17.36 9.79 -2.07
N LEU A 133 16.07 9.51 -2.24
CA LEU A 133 15.61 8.26 -2.82
C LEU A 133 15.55 8.30 -4.35
N ASP A 134 15.38 9.45 -4.97
CA ASP A 134 15.49 9.60 -6.44
C ASP A 134 16.87 9.14 -6.95
N HIS A 135 17.93 9.57 -6.26
CA HIS A 135 19.30 9.14 -6.53
C HIS A 135 19.50 7.64 -6.32
N ARG A 136 18.92 7.09 -5.24
CA ARG A 136 19.07 5.69 -4.87
C ARG A 136 18.28 4.75 -5.78
N ASP A 137 17.05 5.11 -6.12
CA ASP A 137 16.14 4.21 -6.81
C ASP A 137 16.53 4.09 -8.30
N THR A 138 17.11 5.15 -8.89
CA THR A 138 17.82 5.09 -10.17
C THR A 138 18.97 4.08 -10.16
N ALA A 139 19.70 3.98 -9.04
CA ALA A 139 20.84 3.07 -8.92
C ALA A 139 20.46 1.60 -8.64
N LEU A 140 19.26 1.36 -8.09
CA LEU A 140 18.83 0.04 -7.61
C LEU A 140 17.78 -0.66 -8.49
N ASP A 141 17.41 -0.09 -9.64
CA ASP A 141 16.39 -0.63 -10.55
C ASP A 141 15.11 -1.04 -9.81
N ARG A 142 14.57 -0.10 -9.01
CA ARG A 142 13.38 -0.37 -8.19
C ARG A 142 12.18 -0.74 -9.08
N PRO A 143 11.27 -1.60 -8.59
CA PRO A 143 10.04 -1.91 -9.31
C PRO A 143 9.27 -0.63 -9.66
N GLN A 144 8.85 -0.49 -10.91
CA GLN A 144 8.13 0.68 -11.44
C GLN A 144 6.96 1.12 -10.54
N THR A 145 6.21 0.15 -9.99
CA THR A 145 5.08 0.41 -9.08
C THR A 145 5.41 1.26 -7.85
N PHE A 146 6.68 1.26 -7.40
CA PHE A 146 7.13 2.11 -6.30
C PHE A 146 7.43 3.55 -6.75
N LEU A 147 7.92 3.71 -7.98
CA LEU A 147 8.11 5.02 -8.60
C LEU A 147 6.75 5.66 -8.89
N ASP A 148 5.79 4.87 -9.39
CA ASP A 148 4.42 5.31 -9.68
C ASP A 148 3.75 5.87 -8.42
N PHE A 149 3.81 5.12 -7.30
CA PHE A 149 3.28 5.57 -6.01
C PHE A 149 3.78 6.98 -5.63
N ARG A 150 5.08 7.24 -5.79
CA ARG A 150 5.66 8.55 -5.44
C ARG A 150 5.26 9.63 -6.41
N PHE A 151 5.36 9.35 -7.70
CA PHE A 151 5.04 10.31 -8.75
C PHE A 151 3.59 10.77 -8.60
N GLU A 152 2.67 9.81 -8.48
CA GLU A 152 1.26 10.08 -8.31
C GLU A 152 0.97 10.76 -6.96
N THR A 153 1.61 10.35 -5.84
CA THR A 153 1.48 11.06 -4.54
C THR A 153 1.87 12.54 -4.69
N ASN A 154 2.97 12.85 -5.38
CA ASN A 154 3.40 14.22 -5.63
C ASN A 154 2.43 14.99 -6.53
N GLN A 155 1.79 14.32 -7.49
CA GLN A 155 0.75 14.94 -8.30
C GLN A 155 -0.45 15.34 -7.42
N TYR A 156 -0.92 14.46 -6.54
CA TYR A 156 -1.99 14.79 -5.60
C TYR A 156 -1.59 15.90 -4.63
N LEU A 157 -0.37 15.89 -4.11
CA LEU A 157 0.15 16.98 -3.29
C LEU A 157 0.15 18.31 -4.04
N SER A 158 0.58 18.32 -5.30
CA SER A 158 0.54 19.52 -6.14
C SER A 158 -0.87 20.03 -6.37
N ASP A 159 -1.85 19.13 -6.53
CA ASP A 159 -3.25 19.50 -6.68
C ASP A 159 -3.85 20.03 -5.37
N LEU A 160 -3.51 19.44 -4.22
CA LEU A 160 -3.90 19.94 -2.90
C LEU A 160 -3.30 21.33 -2.60
N ASP A 161 -2.03 21.56 -2.99
CA ASP A 161 -1.35 22.85 -2.83
C ASP A 161 -2.07 23.99 -3.60
N LYS A 162 -2.81 23.68 -4.68
CA LYS A 162 -3.61 24.67 -5.44
C LYS A 162 -4.92 25.06 -4.76
N LEU A 163 -5.42 24.28 -3.80
CA LEU A 163 -6.74 24.46 -3.19
C LEU A 163 -6.80 25.53 -2.08
N GLN A 164 -5.75 26.37 -1.93
CA GLN A 164 -5.48 27.27 -0.80
C GLN A 164 -5.15 26.53 0.50
N PRO A 165 -4.28 27.09 1.37
CA PRO A 165 -3.84 26.40 2.57
C PRO A 165 -5.02 26.14 3.52
N ILE A 166 -5.34 24.86 3.74
CA ILE A 166 -6.16 24.47 4.88
C ILE A 166 -5.38 24.91 6.13
N VAL A 167 -6.00 25.74 6.96
CA VAL A 167 -5.43 26.09 8.27
C VAL A 167 -5.12 24.76 8.98
N PRO A 168 -3.85 24.46 9.30
CA PRO A 168 -3.49 23.17 9.86
C PRO A 168 -4.34 22.93 11.10
N ALA A 169 -4.90 21.71 11.20
CA ALA A 169 -5.77 21.36 12.30
C ALA A 169 -5.02 21.62 13.61
N LYS A 170 -5.55 22.51 14.46
CA LYS A 170 -4.94 22.87 15.76
C LYS A 170 -4.76 21.69 16.71
N LYS A 171 -5.34 20.53 16.37
CA LYS A 171 -5.10 19.26 17.03
C LYS A 171 -4.98 18.18 15.96
N PRO A 172 -3.98 17.29 16.04
CA PRO A 172 -3.97 16.09 15.22
C PRO A 172 -5.18 15.26 15.60
N PHE A 173 -6.22 15.29 14.77
CA PHE A 173 -7.26 14.28 14.81
C PHE A 173 -6.59 12.98 14.36
N ILE A 174 -6.77 11.89 15.08
CA ILE A 174 -6.25 10.58 14.70
C ILE A 174 -6.99 10.17 13.42
N PHE A 175 -6.41 10.51 12.26
CA PHE A 175 -7.04 10.37 10.95
C PHE A 175 -6.96 8.93 10.41
N TRP A 176 -6.29 8.03 11.12
CA TRP A 176 -6.14 6.65 10.72
C TRP A 176 -7.33 5.82 11.21
N SER A 177 -8.43 5.88 10.45
CA SER A 177 -9.46 4.85 10.54
C SER A 177 -8.86 3.58 9.92
N PHE A 178 -8.67 2.55 10.73
CA PHE A 178 -8.12 1.24 10.33
C PHE A 178 -9.12 0.44 9.52
#